data_AF-A0A1H4AWS2-F1
#
_entry.id   AF-A0A1H4AWS2-F1
#
_cell.length_a   1.000
_cell.length_b   1.000
_cell.length_c   1.000
_cell.angle_alpha   90.00
_cell.angle_beta   90.00
_cell.angle_gamma   90.00
#
_symmetry.space_group_name_H-M   'P 1'
#
loop_
_entity.id
_entity.type
_entity.pdbx_description
1 polymer ?
#
loop_
_entity_poly.entity_id
_entity_poly.type
_entity_poly.pdbx_seq_one_letter_code
_entity_poly.pdbx_strand_id
1 'polypeptide(L)'
;MATLGNIVFYADDPQALSDFWAGVFRYPPQRFDGEFREMLLASGLTEHDLAKRALAASADGSGPRLFFHHANAPKAGRNRLHLDVQAVEGRKPTPEELEAEKDRLVALGARVVRLVDQRWGPAAEYYYQLQDPEGNEFCLQ
;
A
#
# COMPACT_ATOMS: atom_id res chain seq x y z
N MET A 1 16.49 -9.30 -19.22
CA MET A 1 15.16 -9.73 -18.76
C MET A 1 14.47 -8.52 -18.14
N ALA A 2 13.15 -8.39 -18.30
CA ALA A 2 12.40 -7.33 -17.65
C ALA A 2 12.10 -7.68 -16.18
N THR A 3 12.08 -6.68 -15.30
CA THR A 3 11.70 -6.80 -13.87
C THR A 3 10.60 -5.79 -13.54
N LEU A 4 9.82 -6.06 -12.50
CA LEU A 4 8.78 -5.13 -12.03
C LEU A 4 9.41 -4.02 -11.18
N GLY A 5 9.22 -2.76 -11.56
CA GLY A 5 9.81 -1.61 -10.88
C GLY A 5 8.91 -1.00 -9.81
N ASN A 6 7.79 -0.40 -10.22
CA ASN A 6 6.84 0.24 -9.31
C ASN A 6 5.41 -0.26 -9.56
N ILE A 7 4.62 -0.28 -8.48
CA ILE A 7 3.16 -0.29 -8.53
C ILE A 7 2.71 1.11 -8.12
N VAL A 8 1.95 1.77 -8.98
CA VAL A 8 1.60 3.19 -8.81
C VAL A 8 0.15 3.33 -8.39
N PHE A 9 -0.07 4.08 -7.31
CA PHE A 9 -1.38 4.50 -6.83
C PHE A 9 -1.57 5.98 -7.11
N TYR A 10 -2.77 6.33 -7.56
CA TYR A 10 -3.23 7.71 -7.48
C TYR A 10 -3.73 7.96 -6.05
N ALA A 11 -3.36 9.10 -5.48
CA ALA A 11 -3.67 9.45 -4.11
C ALA A 11 -4.13 10.91 -3.98
N ASP A 12 -5.00 11.22 -3.03
CA ASP A 12 -5.33 12.59 -2.63
C ASP A 12 -4.23 13.12 -1.67
N ASP A 13 -3.74 12.28 -0.75
CA ASP A 13 -2.58 12.54 0.11
C ASP A 13 -1.52 11.44 -0.08
N PRO A 14 -0.56 11.64 -1.01
CA PRO A 14 0.48 10.67 -1.29
C PRO A 14 1.29 10.26 -0.04
N GLN A 15 1.56 11.20 0.87
CA GLN A 15 2.42 10.94 2.02
C GLN A 15 1.68 10.11 3.08
N ALA A 16 0.41 10.41 3.34
CA ALA A 16 -0.42 9.61 4.24
C ALA A 16 -0.57 8.17 3.74
N LEU A 17 -0.76 8.00 2.42
CA LEU A 17 -0.88 6.67 1.83
C LEU A 17 0.45 5.90 1.86
N SER A 18 1.57 6.59 1.61
CA SER A 18 2.92 6.04 1.80
C SER A 18 3.15 5.56 3.23
N ASP A 19 2.76 6.34 4.25
CA ASP A 19 2.93 5.97 5.65
C ASP A 19 2.07 4.77 6.04
N PHE A 20 0.82 4.72 5.57
CA PHE A 20 -0.06 3.56 5.76
C PHE A 20 0.56 2.29 5.19
N TRP A 21 0.94 2.30 3.90
CA TRP A 21 1.48 1.13 3.22
C TRP A 21 2.87 0.74 3.74
N ALA A 22 3.70 1.70 4.15
CA ALA A 22 4.93 1.40 4.87
C ALA A 22 4.63 0.71 6.21
N GLY A 23 3.61 1.14 6.94
CA GLY A 23 3.14 0.48 8.16
C GLY A 23 2.58 -0.94 7.93
N VAL A 24 1.89 -1.17 6.81
CA VAL A 24 1.42 -2.50 6.39
C VAL A 24 2.60 -3.46 6.28
N PHE A 25 3.62 -3.09 5.48
CA PHE A 25 4.77 -3.96 5.22
C PHE A 25 5.94 -3.80 6.21
N ARG A 26 5.77 -2.98 7.24
CA ARG A 26 6.82 -2.62 8.21
C ARG A 26 8.09 -2.09 7.53
N TYR A 27 7.90 -1.37 6.43
CA TYR A 27 8.97 -0.67 5.73
C TYR A 27 9.41 0.56 6.53
N PRO A 28 10.67 0.99 6.39
CA PRO A 28 11.09 2.26 6.98
C PRO A 28 10.27 3.40 6.36
N PRO A 29 9.90 4.43 7.15
CA PRO A 29 9.30 5.65 6.61
C PRO A 29 10.21 6.25 5.53
N GLN A 30 9.61 6.63 4.41
CA GLN A 30 10.31 7.24 3.29
C GLN A 30 9.87 8.69 3.16
N ARG A 31 10.83 9.58 2.98
CA ARG A 31 10.61 11.02 2.75
C ARG A 31 11.53 11.47 1.62
N PHE A 32 11.11 12.48 0.88
CA PHE A 32 12.05 13.21 0.02
C PHE A 32 12.77 14.24 0.87
N ASP A 33 13.91 13.85 1.44
CA ASP A 33 14.75 14.68 2.30
C ASP A 33 16.22 14.67 1.85
N GLY A 34 17.08 15.34 2.63
CA GLY A 34 18.52 15.44 2.40
C GLY A 34 18.93 16.04 1.06
N GLU A 35 20.10 15.61 0.58
CA GLU A 35 20.71 16.11 -0.67
C GLU A 35 19.79 15.90 -1.89
N PHE A 36 19.03 14.81 -1.91
CA PHE A 36 18.11 14.54 -3.02
C PHE A 36 16.98 15.57 -3.07
N ARG A 37 16.40 15.93 -1.91
CA ARG A 37 15.41 17.01 -1.81
C ARG A 37 15.98 18.35 -2.26
N GLU A 38 17.20 18.68 -1.82
CA GLU A 38 17.88 19.93 -2.20
C GLU A 38 18.09 20.00 -3.72
N MET A 39 18.52 18.91 -4.34
CA MET A 39 18.65 18.81 -5.80
C MET A 39 17.32 19.01 -6.53
N LEU A 40 16.22 18.46 -6.01
CA LEU A 40 14.90 18.63 -6.60
C LEU A 40 14.42 20.09 -6.52
N LEU A 41 14.61 20.76 -5.38
CA LEU A 41 14.27 22.18 -5.22
C LEU A 41 15.14 23.07 -6.13
N ALA A 42 16.44 22.78 -6.22
CA ALA A 42 17.36 23.49 -7.11
C ALA A 42 16.99 23.34 -8.60
N SER A 43 16.26 22.29 -8.98
CA SER A 43 15.75 22.10 -10.34
C SER A 43 14.50 22.95 -10.67
N GLY A 44 13.99 23.73 -9.71
CA GLY A 44 12.83 24.59 -9.86
C GLY A 44 11.51 23.98 -9.38
N LEU A 45 11.53 22.81 -8.74
CA LEU A 45 10.35 22.26 -8.08
C LEU A 45 10.07 23.01 -6.77
N THR A 46 8.79 23.14 -6.45
CA THR A 46 8.33 23.71 -5.18
C THR A 46 8.08 22.63 -4.14
N GLU A 47 7.96 23.00 -2.87
CA GLU A 47 7.48 22.11 -1.81
C GLU A 47 6.15 21.44 -2.17
N HIS A 48 5.26 22.19 -2.82
CA HIS A 48 3.99 21.68 -3.28
C HIS A 48 4.15 20.59 -4.36
N ASP A 49 5.16 20.70 -5.23
CA ASP A 49 5.44 19.67 -6.23
C ASP A 49 6.06 18.42 -5.63
N LEU A 50 6.87 18.58 -4.58
CA LEU A 50 7.41 17.44 -3.83
C LEU A 50 6.31 16.68 -3.09
N ALA A 51 5.38 17.40 -2.48
CA ALA A 51 4.24 16.83 -1.75
C ALA A 51 3.27 16.01 -2.64
N LYS A 52 3.33 16.18 -3.97
CA LYS A 52 2.52 15.39 -4.92
C LYS A 52 2.99 13.96 -5.09
N ARG A 53 4.07 13.55 -4.43
CA ARG A 53 4.68 12.23 -4.60
C ARG A 53 5.14 11.68 -3.26
N ALA A 54 5.02 10.38 -3.09
CA ALA A 54 5.65 9.64 -2.01
C ALA A 54 5.88 8.19 -2.47
N LEU A 55 6.61 7.41 -1.67
CA LEU A 55 6.87 6.00 -1.97
C LEU A 55 6.92 5.17 -0.69
N ALA A 56 6.65 3.88 -0.79
CA ALA A 56 6.92 2.89 0.24
C ALA A 56 7.74 1.77 -0.39
N ALA A 57 8.86 1.43 0.23
CA ALA A 57 9.80 0.45 -0.29
C ALA A 57 10.52 -0.26 0.86
N SER A 58 10.89 -1.52 0.63
CA SER A 58 11.71 -2.25 1.58
C SER A 58 13.09 -1.59 1.73
N ALA A 59 13.70 -1.76 2.91
CA ALA A 59 15.02 -1.19 3.19
C ALA A 59 16.13 -1.81 2.32
N ASP A 60 15.97 -3.07 1.92
CA ASP A 60 16.93 -3.81 1.10
C ASP A 60 16.68 -3.69 -0.41
N GLY A 61 15.64 -2.96 -0.81
CA GLY A 61 15.27 -2.79 -2.22
C GLY A 61 14.70 -4.06 -2.88
N SER A 62 14.30 -5.06 -2.08
CA SER A 62 13.59 -6.24 -2.57
C SER A 62 12.16 -5.91 -3.04
N GLY A 63 11.75 -6.59 -4.12
CA GLY A 63 10.41 -6.46 -4.68
C GLY A 63 10.13 -5.11 -5.36
N PRO A 64 8.89 -4.91 -5.84
CA PRO A 64 8.48 -3.64 -6.42
C PRO A 64 8.26 -2.58 -5.35
N ARG A 65 8.48 -1.31 -5.69
CA ARG A 65 8.12 -0.19 -4.82
C ARG A 65 6.65 0.18 -4.99
N LEU A 66 5.99 0.60 -3.92
CA LEU A 66 4.71 1.27 -4.02
C LEU A 66 4.97 2.77 -4.18
N PHE A 67 4.40 3.36 -5.21
CA PHE A 67 4.60 4.77 -5.53
C PHE A 67 3.26 5.50 -5.56
N PHE A 68 3.18 6.63 -4.88
CA PHE A 68 1.95 7.38 -4.69
C PHE A 68 2.06 8.70 -5.42
N HIS A 69 1.10 8.99 -6.30
CA HIS A 69 1.08 10.20 -7.09
C HIS A 69 -0.23 10.95 -6.91
N HIS A 70 -0.15 12.26 -6.65
CA HIS A 70 -1.33 13.07 -6.45
C HIS A 70 -2.28 13.01 -7.66
N ALA A 71 -3.55 12.71 -7.40
CA ALA A 71 -4.61 12.67 -8.40
C ALA A 71 -5.25 14.04 -8.57
N ASN A 72 -5.60 14.43 -9.80
CA ASN A 72 -6.35 15.68 -10.01
C ASN A 72 -7.87 15.52 -9.76
N ALA A 73 -8.33 14.30 -9.51
CA ALA A 73 -9.72 13.99 -9.24
C ALA A 73 -9.81 12.79 -8.28
N PRO A 74 -10.87 12.72 -7.43
CA PRO A 74 -11.08 11.59 -6.53
C PRO A 74 -11.23 10.26 -7.27
N LYS A 75 -10.94 9.15 -6.57
CA LYS A 75 -11.16 7.80 -7.08
C LYS A 75 -12.61 7.57 -7.49
N ALA A 76 -12.79 7.00 -8.69
CA ALA A 76 -14.11 6.65 -9.24
C ALA A 76 -14.24 5.14 -9.47
N GLY A 77 -15.22 4.52 -8.81
CA GLY A 77 -15.51 3.10 -8.96
C GLY A 77 -14.42 2.19 -8.38
N ARG A 78 -14.40 0.92 -8.81
CA ARG A 78 -13.47 -0.10 -8.29
C ARG A 78 -12.10 -0.01 -8.94
N ASN A 79 -11.06 -0.33 -8.16
CA ASN A 79 -9.75 -0.55 -8.74
C ASN A 79 -9.78 -1.73 -9.71
N ARG A 80 -9.02 -1.61 -10.81
CA ARG A 80 -8.82 -2.70 -11.78
C ARG A 80 -7.63 -3.58 -11.43
N LEU A 81 -6.88 -3.17 -10.41
CA LEU A 81 -5.76 -3.87 -9.80
C LEU A 81 -5.91 -3.71 -8.29
N HIS A 82 -5.76 -4.78 -7.53
CA HIS A 82 -5.62 -4.71 -6.08
C HIS A 82 -4.40 -5.52 -5.67
N LEU A 83 -3.92 -5.25 -4.45
CA LEU A 83 -2.82 -5.99 -3.86
C LEU A 83 -3.36 -7.06 -2.91
N ASP A 84 -2.67 -8.19 -2.91
CA ASP A 84 -2.86 -9.23 -1.92
C ASP A 84 -1.71 -9.16 -0.91
N VAL A 85 -2.05 -8.91 0.34
CA VAL A 85 -1.13 -8.86 1.47
C VAL A 85 -1.21 -10.19 2.21
N GLN A 86 -0.06 -10.79 2.51
CA GLN A 86 0.02 -11.98 3.35
C GLN A 86 0.10 -11.53 4.81
N ALA A 87 -0.75 -12.07 5.68
CA ALA A 87 -0.70 -11.82 7.12
C ALA A 87 0.54 -12.47 7.76
N VAL A 88 1.02 -13.58 7.19
CA VAL A 88 2.23 -14.27 7.61
C VAL A 88 3.10 -14.60 6.40
N GLU A 89 4.40 -14.38 6.53
CA GLU A 89 5.35 -14.65 5.46
C GLU A 89 5.48 -16.16 5.18
N GLY A 90 5.41 -16.54 3.89
CA GLY A 90 5.75 -17.89 3.42
C GLY A 90 4.74 -19.00 3.73
N ARG A 91 3.64 -18.71 4.42
CA ARG A 91 2.59 -19.70 4.73
C ARG A 91 1.21 -19.05 4.91
N LYS A 92 0.17 -19.87 4.91
CA LYS A 92 -1.18 -19.42 5.31
C LYS A 92 -1.23 -19.12 6.82
N PRO A 93 -1.91 -18.04 7.23
CA PRO A 93 -2.15 -17.74 8.65
C PRO A 93 -3.17 -18.71 9.26
N THR A 94 -3.17 -18.85 10.59
CA THR A 94 -4.36 -19.35 11.29
C THR A 94 -5.46 -18.27 11.31
N PRO A 95 -6.73 -18.63 11.58
CA PRO A 95 -7.79 -17.63 11.73
C PRO A 95 -7.45 -16.53 12.75
N GLU A 96 -6.80 -16.88 13.86
CA GLU A 96 -6.41 -15.94 14.91
C GLU A 96 -5.29 -14.99 14.46
N GLU A 97 -4.30 -15.50 13.72
CA GLU A 97 -3.24 -14.67 13.13
C GLU A 97 -3.81 -13.69 12.10
N LEU A 98 -4.77 -14.15 11.29
CA LEU A 98 -5.46 -13.31 10.30
C LEU A 98 -6.29 -12.22 10.98
N GLU A 99 -7.05 -12.55 12.03
CA GLU A 99 -7.81 -11.57 12.81
C GLU A 99 -6.90 -10.52 13.45
N ALA A 100 -5.82 -10.96 14.10
CA ALA A 100 -4.89 -10.07 14.78
C ALA A 100 -4.22 -9.10 13.80
N GLU A 101 -3.83 -9.59 12.63
CA GLU A 101 -3.23 -8.75 11.60
C GLU A 101 -4.25 -7.79 10.98
N LYS A 102 -5.49 -8.24 10.74
CA LYS A 102 -6.59 -7.37 10.32
C LYS A 102 -6.82 -6.25 11.33
N ASP A 103 -6.83 -6.55 12.64
CA ASP A 103 -6.98 -5.52 13.69
C ASP A 103 -5.81 -4.52 13.70
N ARG A 104 -4.59 -5.00 13.48
CA ARG A 104 -3.41 -4.13 13.33
C ARG A 104 -3.54 -3.20 12.12
N LEU A 105 -3.96 -3.71 10.97
CA LEU A 105 -4.14 -2.89 9.76
C LEU A 105 -5.27 -1.88 9.93
N VAL A 106 -6.34 -2.24 10.63
CA VAL A 106 -7.41 -1.30 10.99
C VAL A 106 -6.88 -0.19 11.90
N ALA A 107 -6.03 -0.51 12.88
CA ALA A 107 -5.39 0.51 13.72
C ALA A 107 -4.46 1.46 12.94
N LEU A 108 -3.93 1.04 11.79
CA LEU A 108 -3.18 1.89 10.87
C LEU A 108 -4.06 2.77 9.96
N GLY A 109 -5.37 2.51 9.91
CA GLY A 109 -6.31 3.28 9.10
C GLY A 109 -7.02 2.48 8.00
N ALA A 110 -6.81 1.16 7.92
CA ALA A 110 -7.57 0.33 6.99
C ALA A 110 -9.05 0.23 7.41
N ARG A 111 -9.94 0.06 6.43
CA ARG A 111 -11.35 -0.26 6.64
C ARG A 111 -11.64 -1.69 6.21
N VAL A 112 -12.33 -2.43 7.07
CA VAL A 112 -12.81 -3.78 6.72
C VAL A 112 -14.04 -3.65 5.82
N VAL A 113 -13.97 -4.28 4.64
CA VAL A 113 -15.11 -4.39 3.72
C VAL A 113 -15.93 -5.64 4.05
N ARG A 114 -15.26 -6.80 4.08
CA ARG A 114 -15.86 -8.10 4.45
C ARG A 114 -14.80 -9.17 4.68
N LEU A 115 -15.14 -10.18 5.46
CA LEU A 115 -14.48 -11.48 5.41
C LEU A 115 -15.01 -12.26 4.20
N VAL A 116 -14.11 -12.87 3.44
CA VAL A 116 -14.45 -13.87 2.42
C VAL A 116 -14.12 -15.23 3.01
N ASP A 117 -15.15 -16.06 3.16
CA ASP A 117 -15.04 -17.48 3.49
C ASP A 117 -15.87 -18.24 2.45
N GLN A 118 -15.19 -18.73 1.42
CA GLN A 118 -15.84 -19.43 0.33
C GLN A 118 -14.92 -20.47 -0.31
N ARG A 119 -15.44 -21.19 -1.31
CA ARG A 119 -14.67 -22.13 -2.10
C ARG A 119 -14.84 -21.85 -3.59
N TRP A 120 -13.73 -21.89 -4.31
CA TRP A 120 -13.71 -21.98 -5.77
C TRP A 120 -13.26 -23.39 -6.18
N GLY A 121 -14.23 -24.29 -6.26
CA GLY A 121 -13.98 -25.72 -6.46
C GLY A 121 -13.14 -26.30 -5.30
N PRO A 122 -11.96 -26.88 -5.57
CA PRO A 122 -11.10 -27.42 -4.51
C PRO A 122 -10.35 -26.33 -3.72
N ALA A 123 -10.26 -25.10 -4.24
CA ALA A 123 -9.57 -24.00 -3.59
C ALA A 123 -10.45 -23.37 -2.51
N ALA A 124 -9.97 -23.40 -1.26
CA ALA A 124 -10.57 -22.64 -0.17
C ALA A 124 -10.02 -21.21 -0.15
N GLU A 125 -10.92 -20.25 -0.09
CA GLU A 125 -10.64 -18.81 0.01
C GLU A 125 -11.07 -18.33 1.38
N TYR A 126 -10.11 -17.88 2.18
CA TYR A 126 -10.33 -17.34 3.52
C TYR A 126 -9.45 -16.11 3.70
N TYR A 127 -10.01 -14.92 3.51
CA TYR A 127 -9.25 -13.66 3.53
C TYR A 127 -10.15 -12.45 3.80
N TYR A 128 -9.58 -11.38 4.31
CA TYR A 128 -10.27 -10.10 4.47
C TYR A 128 -10.13 -9.24 3.22
N GLN A 129 -11.25 -8.70 2.75
CA GLN A 129 -11.24 -7.55 1.82
C GLN A 129 -11.19 -6.27 2.64
N LEU A 130 -10.18 -5.45 2.38
CA LEU A 130 -9.89 -4.21 3.08
C LEU A 130 -9.84 -3.04 2.09
N GLN A 131 -9.96 -1.84 2.63
CA GLN A 131 -9.68 -0.59 1.95
C GLN A 131 -8.60 0.16 2.71
N ASP A 132 -7.66 0.76 1.98
CA ASP A 132 -6.71 1.72 2.58
C ASP A 132 -7.43 3.05 2.95
N PRO A 133 -6.75 4.01 3.59
CA PRO A 133 -7.36 5.27 4.01
C PRO A 133 -8.06 6.07 2.90
N GLU A 134 -7.71 5.83 1.63
CA GLU A 134 -8.31 6.50 0.46
C GLU A 134 -9.28 5.61 -0.32
N GLY A 135 -9.60 4.44 0.22
CA GLY A 135 -10.60 3.54 -0.36
C GLY A 135 -10.05 2.61 -1.44
N ASN A 136 -8.73 2.53 -1.66
CA ASN A 136 -8.16 1.53 -2.55
C ASN A 136 -8.33 0.14 -1.96
N GLU A 137 -8.89 -0.76 -2.77
CA GLU A 137 -9.17 -2.12 -2.33
C GLU A 137 -7.89 -2.97 -2.29
N PHE A 138 -7.75 -3.80 -1.27
CA PHE A 138 -6.71 -4.83 -1.14
C PHE A 138 -7.20 -6.01 -0.31
N CYS A 139 -6.53 -7.15 -0.40
CA CYS A 139 -6.85 -8.35 0.38
C CYS A 139 -5.80 -8.60 1.46
N LEU A 140 -6.20 -9.14 2.59
CA LEU A 140 -5.33 -9.69 3.61
C LEU A 140 -5.63 -11.18 3.77
N GLN A 141 -4.65 -12.04 3.49
CA GLN A 141 -4.80 -13.50 3.42
C GLN A 141 -3.72 -14.27 4.16
#